data_AF-A0A834CKZ3-F1
#
_entry.id   AF-A0A834CKZ3-F1
#
_cell.length_a   1.000
_cell.length_b   1.000
_cell.length_c   1.000
_cell.angle_alpha   90.00
_cell.angle_beta   90.00
_cell.angle_gamma   90.00
#
_symmetry.space_group_name_H-M   'P 1'
#
loop_
_entity.id
_entity.type
_entity.pdbx_description
1 polymer ?
#
loop_
_entity_poly.entity_id
_entity_poly.type
_entity_poly.pdbx_seq_one_letter_code
_entity_poly.pdbx_strand_id
1 'polypeptide(L)'
;MLVCAAGTLCVDPPPRATLLVLNSEVTQHRGDPQLRSMLQWAAASVADVPHIQLFPDRELQQLPVVVQRLRERRWKVGDLLHSLLRYCEESQVHRPLHTREEEPPEAAGLHQPPLFKWLLEHS
;
A
#
# COMPACT_ATOMS: atom_id res chain seq x y z
N MET A 1 6.29 1.09 -16.18
CA MET A 1 6.65 2.30 -15.42
C MET A 1 5.46 2.58 -14.50
N LEU A 2 5.66 3.00 -13.25
CA LEU A 2 4.55 3.40 -12.38
C LEU A 2 4.01 4.76 -12.84
N VAL A 3 2.72 4.82 -13.18
CA VAL A 3 2.14 5.94 -13.96
C VAL A 3 1.21 6.86 -13.17
N CYS A 4 0.64 6.45 -12.03
CA CYS A 4 -0.37 7.29 -11.37
C CYS A 4 0.27 8.34 -10.45
N ALA A 5 -0.13 9.60 -10.62
CA ALA A 5 0.23 10.69 -9.72
C ALA A 5 -0.65 10.65 -8.47
N ALA A 6 -0.05 10.44 -7.30
CA ALA A 6 -0.75 10.62 -6.04
C ALA A 6 -0.87 12.13 -5.76
N GLY A 7 -2.07 12.68 -5.99
CA GLY A 7 -2.52 13.94 -5.39
C GLY A 7 -2.97 15.01 -6.37
N THR A 8 -4.29 15.17 -6.50
CA THR A 8 -4.95 16.50 -6.53
C THR A 8 -6.43 16.37 -6.12
N LEU A 9 -6.86 17.14 -5.12
CA LEU A 9 -8.25 17.59 -4.97
C LEU A 9 -8.51 18.58 -6.12
N CYS A 10 -9.45 18.32 -7.02
CA CYS A 10 -9.85 19.33 -8.01
C CYS A 10 -11.37 19.31 -8.25
N VAL A 11 -11.95 20.51 -8.18
CA VAL A 11 -13.35 20.85 -8.41
C VAL A 11 -13.50 21.22 -9.91
N ASP A 12 -14.13 20.32 -10.68
CA ASP A 12 -14.81 20.43 -12.02
C ASP A 12 -14.04 20.80 -13.33
N PRO A 13 -14.54 20.48 -14.57
CA PRO A 13 -15.05 19.21 -15.17
C PRO A 13 -14.36 18.85 -16.55
N PRO A 14 -14.69 17.73 -17.29
CA PRO A 14 -13.72 16.88 -18.03
C PRO A 14 -13.56 17.11 -19.56
N PRO A 15 -12.51 16.52 -20.19
CA PRO A 15 -12.77 15.48 -21.20
C PRO A 15 -11.74 14.32 -21.20
N ARG A 16 -12.28 13.10 -21.35
CA ARG A 16 -11.70 11.73 -21.27
C ARG A 16 -12.08 11.08 -19.95
N ALA A 17 -12.94 10.06 -20.06
CA ALA A 17 -13.53 9.31 -18.95
C ALA A 17 -12.55 9.17 -17.77
N THR A 18 -12.78 9.92 -16.71
CA THR A 18 -12.04 9.76 -15.45
C THR A 18 -12.53 8.46 -14.84
N LEU A 19 -11.79 7.37 -15.09
CA LEU A 19 -12.08 6.08 -14.47
C LEU A 19 -11.73 6.18 -12.99
N LEU A 20 -12.76 6.34 -12.16
CA LEU A 20 -12.64 6.37 -10.71
C LEU A 20 -12.77 4.93 -10.18
N VAL A 21 -11.66 4.35 -9.73
CA VAL A 21 -11.69 3.03 -9.07
C VAL A 21 -12.06 3.24 -7.60
N LEU A 22 -13.33 3.03 -7.28
CA LEU A 22 -13.84 3.03 -5.91
C LEU A 22 -13.80 1.61 -5.33
N ASN A 23 -13.10 1.43 -4.22
CA ASN A 23 -13.04 0.14 -3.55
C ASN A 23 -14.25 -0.06 -2.62
N SER A 24 -15.20 -0.89 -3.03
CA SER A 24 -16.36 -1.25 -2.21
C SER A 24 -16.00 -2.39 -1.27
N GLU A 25 -15.28 -2.10 -0.19
CA GLU A 25 -14.99 -3.12 0.82
C GLU A 25 -16.21 -3.34 1.69
N VAL A 26 -16.67 -4.59 1.73
CA VAL A 26 -17.58 -5.06 2.78
C VAL A 26 -16.83 -4.89 4.10
N THR A 27 -17.40 -4.06 4.98
CA THR A 27 -16.79 -3.47 6.18
C THR A 27 -16.18 -4.45 7.19
N GLN A 28 -16.38 -5.77 7.02
CA GLN A 28 -15.90 -6.80 7.93
C GLN A 28 -14.43 -7.24 7.71
N HIS A 29 -13.80 -6.89 6.58
CA HIS A 29 -12.44 -7.33 6.26
C HIS A 29 -11.53 -6.19 5.80
N ARG A 30 -11.44 -5.12 6.60
CA ARG A 30 -10.43 -4.08 6.38
C ARG A 30 -9.05 -4.65 6.71
N GLY A 31 -8.35 -5.12 5.69
CA GLY A 31 -6.92 -5.44 5.78
C GLY A 31 -6.08 -4.18 6.01
N ASP A 32 -4.75 -4.31 5.96
CA ASP A 32 -3.82 -3.19 6.14
C ASP A 32 -4.11 -2.07 5.10
N PRO A 33 -4.36 -0.82 5.55
CA PRO A 33 -4.74 0.28 4.66
C PRO A 33 -3.61 0.71 3.72
N GLN A 34 -2.34 0.59 4.14
CA GLN A 34 -1.17 0.89 3.32
C GLN A 34 -1.02 -0.17 2.22
N LEU A 35 -1.14 -1.45 2.57
CA LEU A 35 -1.06 -2.57 1.61
C LEU A 35 -2.15 -2.45 0.55
N ARG A 36 -3.40 -2.23 0.99
CA ARG A 36 -4.53 -2.03 0.09
C ARG A 36 -4.28 -0.87 -0.88
N SER A 37 -3.82 0.26 -0.36
CA SER A 37 -3.58 1.46 -1.17
C SER A 37 -2.49 1.23 -2.22
N MET A 38 -1.42 0.50 -1.87
CA MET A 38 -0.39 0.13 -2.84
C MET A 38 -0.91 -0.83 -3.92
N LEU A 39 -1.76 -1.79 -3.56
CA LEU A 39 -2.40 -2.70 -4.52
C LEU A 39 -3.33 -1.96 -5.48
N GLN A 40 -4.12 -1.01 -4.97
CA GLN A 40 -4.97 -0.15 -5.81
C GLN A 40 -4.13 0.71 -6.77
N TRP A 41 -3.03 1.26 -6.28
CA TRP A 41 -2.10 2.04 -7.12
C TRP A 41 -1.39 1.19 -8.18
N ALA A 42 -1.02 -0.04 -7.84
CA ALA A 42 -0.50 -1.01 -8.79
C ALA A 42 -1.54 -1.35 -9.87
N ALA A 43 -2.77 -1.65 -9.48
CA ALA A 43 -3.86 -1.98 -10.41
C ALA A 43 -4.16 -0.82 -11.38
N ALA A 44 -4.23 0.41 -10.88
CA ALA A 44 -4.40 1.59 -11.71
C ALA A 44 -3.21 1.82 -12.65
N SER A 45 -1.98 1.53 -12.19
CA SER A 45 -0.79 1.62 -13.03
C SER A 45 -0.79 0.57 -14.15
N VAL A 46 -1.35 -0.62 -13.93
CA VAL A 46 -1.52 -1.65 -14.98
C VAL A 46 -2.61 -1.24 -15.97
N ALA A 47 -3.70 -0.66 -15.47
CA ALA A 47 -4.83 -0.22 -16.27
C ALA A 47 -4.60 1.12 -17.00
N ASP A 48 -3.38 1.68 -16.90
CA ASP A 48 -3.01 3.00 -17.44
C ASP A 48 -3.96 4.14 -17.02
N VAL A 49 -4.44 4.05 -15.77
CA VAL A 49 -5.33 5.05 -15.18
C VAL A 49 -4.47 6.10 -14.48
N PRO A 50 -4.50 7.37 -14.90
CA PRO A 50 -3.59 8.39 -14.37
C PRO A 50 -3.92 8.83 -12.93
N HIS A 51 -5.17 8.66 -12.49
CA HIS A 51 -5.67 9.17 -11.21
C HIS A 51 -6.48 8.11 -10.46
N ILE A 52 -6.23 7.99 -9.15
CA ILE A 52 -7.03 7.16 -8.25
C ILE A 52 -7.43 7.95 -7.02
N GLN A 53 -8.61 7.63 -6.50
CA GLN A 53 -9.05 8.13 -5.20
C GLN A 53 -8.98 7.00 -4.20
N LEU A 54 -8.17 7.19 -3.17
CA LEU A 54 -8.04 6.25 -2.06
C LEU A 54 -8.96 6.69 -0.92
N PHE A 55 -9.42 5.72 -0.12
CA PHE A 55 -10.16 6.06 1.09
C PHE A 55 -9.25 6.81 2.06
N PRO A 56 -9.73 7.91 2.67
CA PRO A 56 -8.94 8.65 3.63
C PRO A 56 -8.66 7.76 4.84
N ASP A 57 -7.38 7.62 5.14
CA ASP A 57 -6.88 6.88 6.29
C ASP A 57 -5.63 7.61 6.82
N ARG A 58 -5.48 7.68 8.15
CA ARG A 58 -4.36 8.39 8.79
C ARG A 58 -3.03 7.72 8.47
N GLU A 59 -3.04 6.42 8.24
CA GLU A 59 -1.86 5.64 7.87
C GLU A 59 -1.34 5.99 6.45
N LEU A 60 -2.12 6.74 5.65
CA LEU A 60 -1.74 7.10 4.28
C LEU A 60 -0.97 8.41 4.14
N GLN A 61 -0.64 9.09 5.24
CA GLN A 61 0.08 10.36 5.20
C GLN A 61 1.44 10.27 4.47
N GLN A 62 2.12 9.12 4.54
CA GLN A 62 3.42 8.92 3.89
C GLN A 62 3.31 8.43 2.44
N LEU A 63 2.12 8.11 1.95
CA LEU A 63 1.94 7.57 0.60
C LEU A 63 2.56 8.44 -0.51
N PRO A 64 2.41 9.78 -0.52
CA PRO A 64 3.04 10.61 -1.55
C PRO A 64 4.57 10.48 -1.56
N VAL A 65 5.20 10.38 -0.38
CA VAL A 65 6.65 10.23 -0.24
C VAL A 65 7.10 8.86 -0.77
N VAL A 66 6.38 7.80 -0.42
CA VAL A 66 6.66 6.44 -0.91
C VAL A 66 6.55 6.39 -2.43
N VAL A 67 5.41 6.84 -2.99
CA VAL A 67 5.18 6.85 -4.44
C VAL A 67 6.27 7.63 -5.16
N GLN A 68 6.65 8.80 -4.66
CA GLN A 68 7.73 9.58 -5.24
C GLN A 68 9.07 8.83 -5.24
N ARG A 69 9.43 8.18 -4.13
CA ARG A 69 10.67 7.38 -4.04
C ARG A 69 10.69 6.20 -5.00
N LEU A 70 9.59 5.46 -5.13
CA LEU A 70 9.49 4.35 -6.08
C LEU A 70 9.65 4.84 -7.53
N ARG A 71 9.10 6.01 -7.86
CA ARG A 71 9.24 6.64 -9.19
C ARG A 71 10.67 7.08 -9.47
N GLU A 72 11.34 7.73 -8.52
CA GLU A 72 12.75 8.15 -8.64
C GLU A 72 13.66 6.96 -8.94
N ARG A 73 13.37 5.81 -8.33
CA ARG A 73 14.08 4.56 -8.55
C ARG A 73 13.60 3.77 -9.76
N ARG A 74 12.69 4.33 -10.55
CA ARG A 74 12.14 3.75 -11.79
C ARG A 74 11.53 2.36 -11.60
N TRP A 75 10.93 2.12 -10.44
CA TRP A 75 10.24 0.86 -10.17
C TRP A 75 9.14 0.62 -11.22
N LYS A 76 9.05 -0.62 -11.68
CA LYS A 76 7.93 -1.14 -12.45
C LYS A 76 6.86 -1.65 -11.49
N VAL A 77 5.65 -1.86 -12.02
CA VAL A 77 4.58 -2.50 -11.23
C VAL A 77 5.02 -3.86 -10.69
N GLY A 78 5.75 -4.64 -11.49
CA GLY A 78 6.29 -5.94 -11.05
C GLY A 78 7.24 -5.83 -9.85
N ASP A 79 8.10 -4.80 -9.80
CA ASP A 79 9.04 -4.58 -8.69
C ASP A 79 8.28 -4.25 -7.39
N LEU A 80 7.22 -3.44 -7.50
CA LEU A 80 6.31 -3.17 -6.40
C LEU A 80 5.63 -4.46 -5.93
N LEU A 81 4.99 -5.21 -6.83
CA LEU A 81 4.26 -6.42 -6.46
C LEU A 81 5.16 -7.47 -5.79
N HIS A 82 6.38 -7.68 -6.30
CA HIS A 82 7.37 -8.55 -5.65
C HIS A 82 7.73 -8.08 -4.24
N SER A 83 7.89 -6.77 -4.04
CA SER A 83 8.22 -6.22 -2.72
C SER A 83 7.06 -6.32 -1.75
N LEU A 84 5.81 -6.14 -2.21
CA LEU A 84 4.62 -6.36 -1.39
C LEU A 84 4.47 -7.84 -0.98
N LEU A 85 4.76 -8.78 -1.89
CA LEU A 85 4.77 -10.21 -1.57
C LEU A 85 5.81 -10.53 -0.49
N ARG A 86 7.04 -10.03 -0.66
CA ARG A 86 8.11 -10.20 0.34
C ARG A 86 7.69 -9.65 1.71
N TYR A 87 7.10 -8.46 1.74
CA TYR A 87 6.58 -7.87 2.98
C TYR A 87 5.56 -8.79 3.67
N CYS A 88 4.58 -9.31 2.92
CA CYS A 88 3.55 -10.21 3.44
C CYS A 88 4.11 -11.55 3.94
N GLU A 89 5.12 -12.10 3.26
CA GLU A 89 5.81 -13.32 3.70
C GLU A 89 6.54 -13.09 5.03
N GLU A 90 7.30 -11.99 5.12
CA GLU A 90 7.95 -11.57 6.36
C GLU A 90 6.93 -11.35 7.49
N SER A 91 5.77 -10.76 7.21
CA SER A 91 4.69 -10.54 8.21
C SER A 91 4.08 -11.83 8.73
N GLN A 92 3.96 -12.85 7.88
CA GLN A 92 3.39 -14.13 8.26
C GLN A 92 4.35 -14.96 9.09
N VAL A 93 5.65 -14.90 8.80
CA VAL A 93 6.69 -15.60 9.58
C VAL A 93 6.73 -15.08 11.03
N HIS A 94 6.44 -13.80 11.24
CA HIS A 94 6.45 -13.18 12.58
C HIS A 94 5.10 -13.22 13.30
N ARG A 95 4.03 -13.76 12.69
CA ARG A 95 2.77 -14.00 13.38
C ARG A 95 2.89 -15.35 14.09
N PRO A 96 2.98 -15.39 15.44
CA PRO A 96 2.97 -16.67 16.12
C PRO A 96 1.64 -17.35 15.77
N LEU A 97 1.71 -18.57 15.26
CA LEU A 97 0.56 -19.46 15.28
C LEU A 97 0.15 -19.55 16.75
N HIS A 98 -0.97 -18.92 17.11
CA HIS A 98 -1.51 -19.04 18.46
C HIS A 98 -1.85 -20.50 18.71
N THR A 99 -0.90 -21.24 19.29
CA THR A 99 -1.15 -22.40 20.11
C THR A 99 -0.89 -21.92 21.53
N ARG A 100 -1.99 -21.53 22.18
CA ARG A 100 -2.19 -21.39 23.63
C ARG A 100 -1.01 -21.84 24.51
N GLU A 101 -0.36 -20.91 25.21
CA GLU A 101 -0.37 -20.72 26.68
C GLU A 101 0.64 -19.63 27.10
N GLU A 102 0.45 -19.13 28.31
CA GLU A 102 0.94 -17.92 28.96
C GLU A 102 2.47 -17.70 28.95
N GLU A 103 2.96 -16.49 28.63
CA GLU A 103 4.29 -15.97 29.05
C GLU A 103 4.32 -14.41 29.00
N PRO A 104 5.18 -13.73 29.80
CA PRO A 104 5.08 -12.29 30.13
C PRO A 104 5.49 -11.33 29.01
N PRO A 105 5.09 -10.04 29.06
CA PRO A 105 5.27 -9.07 27.98
C PRO A 105 6.68 -8.44 28.00
N GLU A 106 7.75 -9.23 27.88
CA GLU A 106 9.12 -8.70 27.78
C GLU A 106 9.98 -9.34 26.67
N ALA A 107 9.39 -10.15 25.80
CA ALA A 107 10.02 -10.53 24.53
C ALA A 107 9.53 -9.56 23.44
N ALA A 108 10.26 -8.47 23.23
CA ALA A 108 10.12 -7.60 22.07
C ALA A 108 10.45 -8.40 20.78
N GLY A 109 9.51 -9.23 20.34
CA GLY A 109 9.50 -9.77 18.99
C GLY A 109 9.58 -8.58 18.05
N LEU A 110 10.53 -8.62 17.12
CA LEU A 110 10.80 -7.57 16.14
C LEU A 110 9.48 -7.22 15.43
N HIS A 111 8.82 -6.15 15.89
CA HIS A 111 7.62 -5.65 15.23
C HIS A 111 8.05 -5.20 13.84
N GLN A 112 7.60 -5.92 12.82
CA GLN A 112 7.92 -5.57 11.44
C GLN A 112 7.46 -4.13 11.19
N PRO A 113 8.30 -3.30 10.55
CA PRO A 113 7.95 -1.91 10.32
C PRO A 113 6.66 -1.80 9.46
N PRO A 114 5.90 -0.71 9.61
CA PRO A 114 4.78 -0.43 8.71
C PRO A 114 5.23 -0.48 7.24
N LEU A 115 4.36 -0.96 6.36
CA LEU A 115 4.70 -1.22 4.95
C LEU A 115 5.42 -0.04 4.28
N PHE A 116 4.95 1.19 4.49
CA PHE A 116 5.55 2.38 3.88
C PHE A 116 6.98 2.63 4.36
N LYS A 117 7.24 2.43 5.65
CA LYS A 117 8.59 2.52 6.19
C LYS A 117 9.47 1.41 5.61
N TRP A 118 8.96 0.18 5.59
CA TRP A 118 9.67 -0.97 5.01
C TRP A 118 10.00 -0.74 3.53
N LEU A 119 9.05 -0.22 2.74
CA LEU A 119 9.25 0.10 1.32
C LEU A 119 10.31 1.19 1.13
N LEU A 120 10.37 2.21 1.99
CA LEU A 120 11.41 3.24 1.88
C LEU A 120 12.81 2.70 2.16
N GLU A 121 12.93 1.75 3.10
CA GLU A 121 14.18 1.08 3.46
C GLU A 121 14.66 0.10 2.37
N HIS A 122 13.73 -0.55 1.67
CA HIS A 122 14.01 -1.58 0.66
C HIS A 122 13.83 -1.11 -0.79
N SER A 123 13.38 0.14 -0.99
CA SER A 123 13.36 0.79 -2.31
C SER A 123 14.76 0.93 -2.84
#